data_AF-T0LJK4-F1
#
_entry.id   AF-T0LJK4-F1
#
_cell.length_a   1.000
_cell.length_b   1.000
_cell.length_c   1.000
_cell.angle_alpha   90.00
_cell.angle_beta   90.00
_cell.angle_gamma   90.00
#
_symmetry.space_group_name_H-M   'P 1'
#
loop_
_entity.id
_entity.type
_entity.pdbx_description
1 polymer ?
#
loop_
_entity_poly.entity_id
_entity_poly.type
_entity_poly.pdbx_seq_one_letter_code
_entity_poly.pdbx_strand_id
1 'polypeptide(L)'
;MSDGSRLRNHIDLTFLSESKSKKILTEGNEYLYEGQSSVCVTGRNTVVWTALCLADTHFDNPDPNNEYLLSFYDSTEDSDSTSLPMDALSVGSRTAINMSGLDPREYFLLVVKFRVQRIKDEWIKILYELKDRTNAYLYDPHIPLRRRKTSLGTAADESQDVERSEAWVKQSSHLLTRLINCIAETIGVWEKFASRDAERLIHGTDDDIAGRIVSTCWDIRELFDEMEKAHTGLKSLKSELENFKTELSMHVAVDGSRAIILQYWNVTVFQLVTPMALAGSMMQAGLTYGNKVACFALMSVAITIITFAIQPALTWYHRKSGHQVCLPMKPKKLDMVMDSDEAVSMKRSGFSLPPFPDFVYKRHSRRSDAGMNEV
;
A
#
# COMPACT_ATOMS: atom_id res chain seq x y z
N MET A 1 7.23 -22.04 29.53
CA MET A 1 6.96 -20.71 30.10
C MET A 1 7.18 -19.70 28.99
N SER A 2 6.09 -19.21 28.37
CA SER A 2 6.16 -18.11 27.41
C SER A 2 6.20 -16.81 28.20
N ASP A 3 7.15 -15.95 27.88
CA ASP A 3 7.42 -14.63 28.45
C ASP A 3 6.31 -13.58 28.23
N GLY A 4 5.10 -13.99 27.85
CA GLY A 4 3.98 -13.09 27.54
C GLY A 4 4.21 -12.22 26.29
N SER A 5 5.33 -12.41 25.58
CA SER A 5 5.56 -11.75 24.30
C SER A 5 4.65 -12.37 23.23
N ARG A 6 4.23 -11.54 22.25
CA ARG A 6 3.40 -12.02 21.14
C ARG A 6 4.21 -13.06 20.37
N LEU A 7 3.65 -14.26 20.21
CA LEU A 7 4.34 -15.43 19.61
C LEU A 7 4.84 -15.17 18.17
N ARG A 8 4.34 -14.14 17.49
CA ARG A 8 4.59 -13.86 16.07
C ARG A 8 4.77 -12.39 15.78
N ASN A 9 5.64 -12.11 14.81
CA ASN A 9 5.72 -10.81 14.19
C ASN A 9 4.43 -10.54 13.40
N HIS A 10 3.93 -9.33 13.53
CA HIS A 10 2.78 -8.85 12.78
C HIS A 10 3.05 -7.42 12.35
N ILE A 11 2.43 -7.03 11.24
CA ILE A 11 2.40 -5.68 10.76
C ILE A 11 0.95 -5.22 10.87
N ASP A 12 0.76 -4.13 11.61
CA ASP A 12 -0.53 -3.45 11.71
C ASP A 12 -0.91 -2.87 10.34
N LEU A 13 -2.07 -3.26 9.82
CA LEU A 13 -2.64 -2.76 8.57
C LEU A 13 -3.82 -1.81 8.81
N THR A 14 -4.15 -1.48 10.06
CA THR A 14 -5.29 -0.61 10.39
C THR A 14 -5.20 0.76 9.72
N PHE A 15 -3.98 1.26 9.49
CA PHE A 15 -3.75 2.50 8.74
C PHE A 15 -4.28 2.45 7.30
N LEU A 16 -4.37 1.27 6.67
CA LEU A 16 -4.96 1.10 5.33
C LEU A 16 -6.49 1.21 5.33
N SER A 17 -7.14 0.99 6.48
CA SER A 17 -8.59 0.95 6.63
C SER A 17 -9.19 2.26 7.13
N GLU A 18 -8.39 3.32 7.34
CA GLU A 18 -8.84 4.63 7.85
C GLU A 18 -9.75 5.44 6.90
N SER A 19 -10.18 4.88 5.76
CA SER A 19 -11.22 5.51 4.94
C SER A 19 -12.52 5.62 5.75
N LYS A 20 -12.89 6.87 6.09
CA LYS A 20 -14.08 7.22 6.86
C LYS A 20 -15.41 6.72 6.24
N SER A 21 -15.39 6.23 4.99
CA SER A 21 -16.61 5.90 4.24
C SER A 21 -17.22 4.53 4.57
N LYS A 22 -16.49 3.60 5.21
CA LYS A 22 -17.00 2.27 5.61
C LYS A 22 -16.80 1.97 7.08
N LYS A 23 -17.53 2.69 7.94
CA LYS A 23 -17.63 2.39 9.38
C LYS A 23 -18.66 1.29 9.71
N ILE A 24 -19.15 0.57 8.70
CA ILE A 24 -20.22 -0.40 8.84
C ILE A 24 -19.68 -1.75 8.33
N LEU A 25 -19.10 -2.55 9.24
CA LEU A 25 -19.19 -4.04 9.32
C LEU A 25 -17.92 -4.83 9.69
N THR A 26 -16.74 -4.25 9.89
CA THR A 26 -15.57 -5.01 10.38
C THR A 26 -14.89 -4.32 11.55
N GLU A 27 -15.36 -4.60 12.77
CA GLU A 27 -14.74 -4.16 14.04
C GLU A 27 -13.43 -4.90 14.38
N GLY A 28 -12.80 -5.55 13.40
CA GLY A 28 -11.54 -6.27 13.59
C GLY A 28 -10.35 -5.40 13.21
N ASN A 29 -9.38 -5.26 14.12
CA ASN A 29 -8.07 -4.77 13.75
C ASN A 29 -7.45 -5.70 12.69
N GLU A 30 -6.88 -5.10 11.66
CA GLU A 30 -6.36 -5.84 10.53
C GLU A 30 -4.85 -5.95 10.62
N TYR A 31 -4.34 -7.18 10.50
CA TYR A 31 -2.94 -7.49 10.70
C TYR A 31 -2.44 -8.40 9.60
N LEU A 32 -1.23 -8.11 9.11
CA LEU A 32 -0.45 -9.06 8.33
C LEU A 32 0.46 -9.82 9.27
N TYR A 33 0.32 -11.13 9.33
CA TYR A 33 1.17 -11.96 10.17
C TYR A 33 2.26 -12.64 9.35
N GLU A 34 3.43 -12.80 9.96
CA GLU A 34 4.49 -13.63 9.40
C GLU A 34 4.10 -15.11 9.53
N GLY A 35 3.99 -15.80 8.39
CA GLY A 35 3.81 -17.24 8.32
C GLY A 35 5.13 -17.93 7.97
N GLN A 36 5.43 -19.04 8.65
CA GLN A 36 6.67 -19.79 8.42
C GLN A 36 6.37 -21.22 7.94
N SER A 37 7.13 -21.66 6.94
CA SER A 37 7.19 -23.06 6.56
C SER A 37 8.64 -23.49 6.42
N SER A 38 8.98 -24.66 6.94
CA SER A 38 10.33 -25.20 6.93
C SER A 38 10.27 -26.67 6.55
N VAL A 39 10.93 -27.01 5.45
CA VAL A 39 11.03 -28.40 4.96
C VAL A 39 12.48 -28.83 5.08
N CYS A 40 12.72 -29.91 5.79
CA CYS A 40 14.01 -30.57 5.93
C CYS A 40 13.91 -31.95 5.33
N VAL A 41 14.87 -32.32 4.49
CA VAL A 41 14.98 -33.66 3.95
C VAL A 41 16.37 -34.19 4.20
N THR A 42 16.45 -35.42 4.70
CA THR A 42 17.70 -36.12 4.98
C THR A 42 17.64 -37.53 4.42
N GLY A 43 18.74 -38.02 3.86
CA GLY A 43 18.81 -39.32 3.21
C GLY A 43 19.92 -40.17 3.78
N ARG A 44 19.63 -41.44 4.08
CA ARG A 44 20.69 -42.42 4.41
C ARG A 44 21.44 -42.86 3.14
N ASN A 45 20.72 -42.94 2.03
CA ASN A 45 21.23 -43.29 0.71
C ASN A 45 20.34 -42.62 -0.37
N THR A 46 20.54 -42.97 -1.63
CA THR A 46 19.80 -42.39 -2.78
C THR A 46 18.34 -42.84 -2.90
N VAL A 47 17.90 -43.82 -2.11
CA VAL A 47 16.57 -44.45 -2.23
C VAL A 47 15.71 -44.25 -0.98
N VAL A 48 16.32 -43.98 0.18
CA VAL A 48 15.62 -43.87 1.47
C VAL A 48 15.87 -42.51 2.09
N TRP A 49 14.89 -41.64 1.97
CA TRP A 49 14.89 -40.29 2.54
C TRP A 49 13.84 -40.17 3.63
N THR A 50 14.10 -39.27 4.57
CA THR A 50 13.17 -38.82 5.61
C THR A 50 12.94 -37.34 5.40
N ALA A 51 11.68 -36.95 5.28
CA ALA A 51 11.27 -35.57 5.14
C ALA A 51 10.49 -35.12 6.39
N LEU A 52 10.78 -33.92 6.86
CA LEU A 52 10.08 -33.24 7.93
C LEU A 52 9.62 -31.88 7.40
N CYS A 53 8.32 -31.58 7.49
CA CYS A 53 7.79 -30.26 7.19
C CYS A 53 7.11 -29.69 8.42
N LEU A 54 7.58 -28.52 8.84
CA LEU A 54 6.94 -27.70 9.87
C LEU A 54 6.31 -26.53 9.14
N ALA A 55 4.99 -26.56 8.99
CA ALA A 55 4.23 -25.50 8.35
C ALA A 55 3.30 -24.84 9.37
N ASP A 56 3.22 -23.52 9.31
CA ASP A 56 2.30 -22.74 10.11
C ASP A 56 0.86 -22.90 9.60
N THR A 57 -0.04 -23.27 10.51
CA THR A 57 -1.45 -23.53 10.24
C THR A 57 -2.41 -22.66 11.06
N HIS A 58 -1.88 -21.72 11.83
CA HIS A 58 -2.70 -20.90 12.74
C HIS A 58 -3.70 -19.99 12.02
N PHE A 59 -3.41 -19.60 10.79
CA PHE A 59 -4.26 -18.75 9.97
C PHE A 59 -5.31 -19.54 9.17
N ASP A 60 -5.20 -20.86 9.20
CA ASP A 60 -6.08 -21.73 8.46
C ASP A 60 -7.42 -21.86 9.18
N ASN A 61 -8.50 -21.97 8.40
CA ASN A 61 -9.83 -22.20 8.95
C ASN A 61 -9.80 -23.51 9.75
N PRO A 62 -10.25 -23.52 11.03
CA PRO A 62 -10.30 -24.73 11.88
C PRO A 62 -11.29 -25.80 11.40
N ASP A 63 -11.85 -25.66 10.19
CA ASP A 63 -12.64 -26.70 9.52
C ASP A 63 -11.84 -28.01 9.43
N PRO A 64 -12.35 -29.13 9.96
CA PRO A 64 -11.68 -30.42 9.88
C PRO A 64 -11.43 -30.89 8.43
N ASN A 65 -12.16 -30.35 7.44
CA ASN A 65 -11.96 -30.65 6.02
C ASN A 65 -10.83 -29.82 5.37
N ASN A 66 -10.10 -29.03 6.15
CA ASN A 66 -9.02 -28.20 5.65
C ASN A 66 -7.72 -29.00 5.50
N GLU A 67 -7.32 -29.26 4.26
CA GLU A 67 -6.10 -30.02 3.89
C GLU A 67 -4.78 -29.44 4.43
N TYR A 68 -4.79 -28.19 4.90
CA TYR A 68 -3.63 -27.58 5.55
C TYR A 68 -3.48 -27.99 7.02
N LEU A 69 -4.55 -28.46 7.67
CA LEU A 69 -4.56 -28.88 9.07
C LEU A 69 -4.17 -30.35 9.23
N LEU A 70 -3.39 -30.67 10.27
CA LEU A 70 -3.04 -32.06 10.58
C LEU A 70 -4.27 -32.92 10.90
N SER A 71 -5.30 -32.33 11.53
CA SER A 71 -6.55 -33.01 11.86
C SER A 71 -7.29 -33.57 10.63
N PHE A 72 -7.07 -32.98 9.44
CA PHE A 72 -7.61 -33.50 8.19
C PHE A 72 -7.13 -34.94 7.93
N TYR A 73 -5.86 -35.22 8.24
CA TYR A 73 -5.24 -36.51 7.99
C TYR A 73 -5.55 -37.53 9.12
N ASP A 74 -5.70 -37.06 10.36
CA ASP A 74 -6.09 -37.91 11.50
C ASP A 74 -7.52 -38.50 11.36
N SER A 75 -8.43 -37.77 10.71
CA SER A 75 -9.85 -38.16 10.59
C SER A 75 -10.12 -39.34 9.63
N THR A 76 -9.10 -39.79 8.89
CA THR A 76 -9.25 -40.84 7.87
C THR A 76 -9.18 -42.27 8.43
N GLU A 77 -8.89 -42.45 9.72
CA GLU A 77 -8.78 -43.77 10.34
C GLU A 77 -10.13 -44.38 10.79
N ASP A 78 -11.18 -43.57 11.00
CA ASP A 78 -12.42 -44.00 11.69
C ASP A 78 -13.68 -44.12 10.80
N SER A 79 -13.57 -43.96 9.48
CA SER A 79 -14.73 -44.13 8.59
C SER A 79 -14.54 -45.30 7.63
N ASP A 80 -15.56 -46.15 7.51
CA ASP A 80 -15.77 -47.33 6.66
C ASP A 80 -15.56 -47.09 5.13
N SER A 81 -14.63 -46.24 4.73
CA SER A 81 -14.46 -45.79 3.36
C SER A 81 -13.12 -46.24 2.79
N THR A 82 -13.19 -46.76 1.57
CA THR A 82 -12.09 -47.20 0.70
C THR A 82 -11.10 -46.08 0.30
N SER A 83 -11.02 -44.98 1.05
CA SER A 83 -10.14 -43.86 0.76
C SER A 83 -8.71 -44.16 1.21
N LEU A 84 -7.76 -44.04 0.27
CA LEU A 84 -6.34 -44.18 0.57
C LEU A 84 -5.85 -43.01 1.45
N PRO A 85 -4.91 -43.26 2.37
CA PRO A 85 -4.36 -42.19 3.22
C PRO A 85 -3.72 -41.10 2.35
N MET A 86 -4.01 -39.84 2.67
CA MET A 86 -3.49 -38.68 1.96
C MET A 86 -2.10 -38.28 2.49
N ASP A 87 -1.25 -37.73 1.64
CA ASP A 87 0.09 -37.28 2.03
C ASP A 87 0.08 -35.84 2.56
N ALA A 88 0.38 -35.68 3.85
CA ALA A 88 0.36 -34.37 4.51
C ALA A 88 1.45 -33.41 4.00
N LEU A 89 2.58 -33.94 3.51
CA LEU A 89 3.69 -33.11 3.01
C LEU A 89 3.32 -32.42 1.68
N SER A 90 2.60 -33.11 0.80
CA SER A 90 1.99 -32.58 -0.43
C SER A 90 0.65 -31.87 -0.23
N VAL A 91 0.27 -31.58 1.02
CA VAL A 91 -0.99 -30.89 1.35
C VAL A 91 -2.20 -31.64 0.78
N GLY A 92 -2.21 -32.97 0.87
CA GLY A 92 -3.37 -33.76 0.49
C GLY A 92 -3.63 -33.84 -1.02
N SER A 93 -2.78 -33.22 -1.84
CA SER A 93 -2.92 -33.28 -3.30
C SER A 93 -2.68 -34.69 -3.86
N ARG A 94 -2.00 -35.57 -3.13
CA ARG A 94 -1.72 -36.95 -3.52
C ARG A 94 -1.94 -37.92 -2.37
N THR A 95 -2.20 -39.17 -2.70
CA THR A 95 -2.28 -40.26 -1.73
C THR A 95 -0.87 -40.71 -1.33
N ALA A 96 -0.68 -41.11 -0.08
CA ALA A 96 0.59 -41.61 0.44
C ALA A 96 1.10 -42.83 -0.35
N ILE A 97 0.19 -43.67 -0.88
CA ILE A 97 0.55 -44.82 -1.73
C ILE A 97 1.17 -44.38 -3.04
N ASN A 98 0.59 -43.38 -3.71
CA ASN A 98 1.14 -42.85 -4.96
C ASN A 98 2.50 -42.16 -4.73
N MET A 99 2.79 -41.74 -3.51
CA MET A 99 4.05 -41.10 -3.14
C MET A 99 5.14 -42.09 -2.72
N SER A 100 4.77 -43.21 -2.06
CA SER A 100 5.71 -44.19 -1.52
C SER A 100 6.56 -44.92 -2.58
N GLY A 101 6.12 -44.92 -3.85
CA GLY A 101 6.85 -45.53 -4.96
C GLY A 101 7.74 -44.56 -5.75
N LEU A 102 7.73 -43.26 -5.41
CA LEU A 102 8.48 -42.25 -6.15
C LEU A 102 9.95 -42.24 -5.74
N ASP A 103 10.82 -41.84 -6.67
CA ASP A 103 12.20 -41.50 -6.32
C ASP A 103 12.18 -40.37 -5.28
N PRO A 104 12.96 -40.46 -4.19
CA PRO A 104 12.94 -39.46 -3.13
C PRO A 104 13.22 -38.02 -3.60
N ARG A 105 14.00 -37.85 -4.68
CA ARG A 105 14.32 -36.55 -5.27
C ARG A 105 13.09 -35.97 -5.99
N GLU A 106 12.37 -36.82 -6.71
CA GLU A 106 11.09 -36.46 -7.34
C GLU A 106 10.05 -36.09 -6.27
N TYR A 107 9.94 -36.89 -5.20
CA TYR A 107 9.04 -36.61 -4.09
C TYR A 107 9.36 -35.27 -3.41
N PHE A 108 10.63 -34.99 -3.12
CA PHE A 108 11.05 -33.72 -2.53
C PHE A 108 10.62 -32.52 -3.38
N LEU A 109 10.84 -32.57 -4.70
CA LEU A 109 10.45 -31.48 -5.59
C LEU A 109 8.93 -31.31 -5.67
N LEU A 110 8.16 -32.41 -5.63
CA LEU A 110 6.70 -32.32 -5.54
C LEU A 110 6.24 -31.63 -4.25
N VAL A 111 6.85 -31.97 -3.10
CA VAL A 111 6.55 -31.27 -1.84
C VAL A 111 6.86 -29.79 -1.95
N VAL A 112 8.02 -29.41 -2.49
CA VAL A 112 8.38 -28.01 -2.73
C VAL A 112 7.36 -27.34 -3.64
N LYS A 113 6.94 -27.98 -4.74
CA LYS A 113 5.92 -27.46 -5.67
C LYS A 113 4.63 -27.09 -4.95
N PHE A 114 4.05 -28.00 -4.17
CA PHE A 114 2.80 -27.73 -3.47
C PHE A 114 2.94 -26.63 -2.42
N ARG A 115 4.08 -26.57 -1.72
CA ARG A 115 4.33 -25.52 -0.72
C ARG A 115 4.56 -24.16 -1.37
N VAL A 116 5.28 -24.09 -2.48
CA VAL A 116 5.45 -22.86 -3.26
C VAL A 116 4.12 -22.39 -3.84
N GLN A 117 3.27 -23.30 -4.30
CA GLN A 117 1.93 -22.95 -4.79
C GLN A 117 1.11 -22.23 -3.72
N ARG A 118 1.10 -22.74 -2.48
CA ARG A 118 0.45 -22.07 -1.35
C ARG A 118 1.04 -20.69 -1.08
N ILE A 119 2.37 -20.58 -1.03
CA ILE A 119 3.07 -19.30 -0.81
C ILE A 119 2.68 -18.28 -1.88
N LYS A 120 2.65 -18.70 -3.15
CA LYS A 120 2.24 -17.89 -4.28
C LYS A 120 0.80 -17.39 -4.12
N ASP A 121 -0.14 -18.26 -3.78
CA ASP A 121 -1.55 -17.89 -3.61
C ASP A 121 -1.72 -16.83 -2.49
N GLU A 122 -1.00 -16.97 -1.39
CA GLU A 122 -0.97 -15.95 -0.32
C GLU A 122 -0.38 -14.62 -0.79
N TRP A 123 0.73 -14.63 -1.54
CA TRP A 123 1.31 -13.40 -2.09
C TRP A 123 0.38 -12.68 -3.06
N ILE A 124 -0.32 -13.44 -3.90
CA ILE A 124 -1.32 -12.91 -4.83
C ILE A 124 -2.47 -12.26 -4.04
N LYS A 125 -2.97 -12.93 -2.99
CA LYS A 125 -4.01 -12.40 -2.11
C LYS A 125 -3.57 -11.10 -1.42
N ILE A 126 -2.35 -11.06 -0.87
CA ILE A 126 -1.77 -9.85 -0.27
C ILE A 126 -1.73 -8.71 -1.28
N LEU A 127 -1.28 -8.96 -2.51
CA LEU A 127 -1.26 -7.94 -3.56
C LEU A 127 -2.67 -7.41 -3.86
N TYR A 128 -3.66 -8.28 -4.02
CA TYR A 128 -5.03 -7.87 -4.30
C TYR A 128 -5.61 -6.99 -3.18
N GLU A 129 -5.46 -7.40 -1.93
CA GLU A 129 -5.92 -6.64 -0.76
C GLU A 129 -5.25 -5.27 -0.64
N LEU A 130 -3.92 -5.22 -0.80
CA LEU A 130 -3.19 -3.95 -0.76
C LEU A 130 -3.61 -3.02 -1.90
N LYS A 131 -3.74 -3.57 -3.12
CA LYS A 131 -4.16 -2.79 -4.28
C LYS A 131 -5.57 -2.22 -4.10
N ASP A 132 -6.51 -3.03 -3.61
CA ASP A 132 -7.89 -2.57 -3.39
C ASP A 132 -7.94 -1.43 -2.36
N ARG A 133 -7.25 -1.58 -1.23
CA ARG A 133 -7.21 -0.56 -0.17
C ARG A 133 -6.49 0.71 -0.56
N THR A 134 -5.33 0.57 -1.22
CA THR A 134 -4.61 1.72 -1.75
C THR A 134 -5.49 2.49 -2.73
N ASN A 135 -6.18 1.80 -3.64
CA ASN A 135 -7.13 2.45 -4.53
C ASN A 135 -8.27 3.10 -3.75
N ALA A 136 -8.91 2.38 -2.83
CA ALA A 136 -10.00 2.92 -2.01
C ALA A 136 -9.60 4.22 -1.30
N TYR A 137 -8.36 4.27 -0.77
CA TYR A 137 -7.80 5.49 -0.20
C TYR A 137 -7.61 6.57 -1.25
N LEU A 138 -6.85 6.31 -2.34
CA LEU A 138 -6.50 7.27 -3.39
C LEU A 138 -7.72 7.90 -4.11
N TYR A 139 -8.85 7.21 -4.14
CA TYR A 139 -10.09 7.70 -4.73
C TYR A 139 -11.06 8.32 -3.72
N ASP A 140 -10.74 8.33 -2.44
CA ASP A 140 -11.63 8.81 -1.39
C ASP A 140 -11.79 10.36 -1.43
N PRO A 141 -13.02 10.87 -1.29
CA PRO A 141 -13.30 12.31 -1.19
C PRO A 141 -12.54 13.07 -0.09
N HIS A 142 -12.06 12.41 0.97
CA HIS A 142 -11.34 13.10 2.05
C HIS A 142 -9.93 13.55 1.66
N ILE A 143 -9.39 13.08 0.54
CA ILE A 143 -8.05 13.47 0.10
C ILE A 143 -8.02 14.97 -0.25
N PRO A 144 -7.09 15.75 0.34
CA PRO A 144 -6.98 17.20 0.15
C PRO A 144 -6.92 17.63 -1.32
N LEU A 145 -6.21 16.85 -2.15
CA LEU A 145 -6.03 17.07 -3.59
C LEU A 145 -7.34 17.20 -4.37
N ARG A 146 -8.43 16.62 -3.86
CA ARG A 146 -9.73 16.61 -4.54
C ARG A 146 -10.71 17.66 -4.00
N ARG A 147 -10.39 18.34 -2.89
CA ARG A 147 -11.25 19.42 -2.35
C ARG A 147 -11.04 20.70 -3.14
N ARG A 148 -12.13 21.20 -3.75
CA ARG A 148 -12.08 22.33 -4.69
C ARG A 148 -12.11 23.73 -4.06
N LYS A 149 -12.34 23.85 -2.74
CA LYS A 149 -12.49 25.15 -2.07
C LYS A 149 -11.93 25.09 -0.66
N THR A 150 -10.79 25.76 -0.47
CA THR A 150 -10.24 26.05 0.85
C THR A 150 -10.89 27.33 1.38
N SER A 151 -11.40 27.28 2.61
CA SER A 151 -11.98 28.44 3.31
C SER A 151 -11.25 28.64 4.63
N LEU A 152 -11.24 29.86 5.17
CA LEU A 152 -10.58 30.15 6.45
C LEU A 152 -11.10 29.28 7.61
N GLY A 153 -12.35 28.80 7.52
CA GLY A 153 -12.95 27.90 8.51
C GLY A 153 -12.57 26.42 8.33
N THR A 154 -12.02 26.02 7.18
CA THR A 154 -11.64 24.62 6.87
C THR A 154 -10.13 24.38 6.88
N ALA A 155 -9.32 25.43 6.99
CA ALA A 155 -7.85 25.33 6.92
C ALA A 155 -7.24 24.40 7.98
N ALA A 156 -7.80 24.35 9.20
CA ALA A 156 -7.33 23.43 10.25
C ALA A 156 -7.65 21.96 9.93
N ASP A 157 -8.83 21.69 9.36
CA ASP A 157 -9.23 20.35 8.92
C ASP A 157 -8.39 19.89 7.72
N GLU A 158 -8.11 20.79 6.78
CA GLU A 158 -7.24 20.53 5.63
C GLU A 158 -5.80 20.22 6.04
N SER A 159 -5.22 20.99 6.96
CA SER A 159 -3.88 20.71 7.50
C SER A 159 -3.82 19.32 8.14
N GLN A 160 -4.85 18.96 8.92
CA GLN A 160 -4.93 17.64 9.54
C GLN A 160 -5.07 16.52 8.51
N ASP A 161 -5.88 16.71 7.46
CA ASP A 161 -6.06 15.72 6.40
C ASP A 161 -4.79 15.56 5.54
N VAL A 162 -4.01 16.62 5.34
CA VAL A 162 -2.67 16.56 4.71
C VAL A 162 -1.70 15.75 5.58
N GLU A 163 -1.61 16.04 6.88
CA GLU A 163 -0.73 15.32 7.80
C GLU A 163 -1.08 13.83 7.86
N ARG A 164 -2.38 13.50 7.90
CA ARG A 164 -2.86 12.11 7.80
C ARG A 164 -2.45 11.45 6.49
N SER A 165 -2.61 12.15 5.37
CA SER A 165 -2.23 11.66 4.05
C SER A 165 -0.73 11.40 3.96
N GLU A 166 0.10 12.28 4.51
CA GLU A 166 1.55 12.10 4.58
C GLU A 166 1.93 10.89 5.45
N ALA A 167 1.34 10.76 6.64
CA ALA A 167 1.57 9.64 7.53
C ALA A 167 1.18 8.31 6.88
N TRP A 168 0.02 8.26 6.23
CA TRP A 168 -0.46 7.11 5.48
C TRP A 168 0.50 6.72 4.35
N VAL A 169 0.93 7.69 3.53
CA VAL A 169 1.91 7.45 2.45
C VAL A 169 3.20 6.87 2.99
N LYS A 170 3.71 7.42 4.09
CA LYS A 170 4.96 6.94 4.70
C LYS A 170 4.84 5.50 5.20
N GLN A 171 3.74 5.16 5.86
CA GLN A 171 3.49 3.80 6.37
C GLN A 171 3.28 2.81 5.23
N SER A 172 2.45 3.15 4.24
CA SER A 172 2.23 2.36 3.02
C SER A 172 3.53 2.11 2.25
N SER A 173 4.37 3.14 2.04
CA SER A 173 5.63 3.01 1.29
C SER A 173 6.63 2.12 2.03
N HIS A 174 6.67 2.22 3.37
CA HIS A 174 7.50 1.35 4.19
C HIS A 174 7.04 -0.11 4.11
N LEU A 175 5.74 -0.38 4.23
CA LEU A 175 5.17 -1.72 4.09
C LEU A 175 5.49 -2.32 2.72
N LEU A 176 5.19 -1.60 1.63
CA LEU A 176 5.44 -2.06 0.27
C LEU A 176 6.93 -2.36 0.04
N THR A 177 7.83 -1.53 0.57
CA THR A 177 9.27 -1.78 0.46
C THR A 177 9.68 -3.08 1.14
N ARG A 178 9.16 -3.35 2.35
CA ARG A 178 9.44 -4.61 3.06
C ARG A 178 8.94 -5.82 2.27
N LEU A 179 7.72 -5.75 1.75
CA LEU A 179 7.11 -6.84 0.98
C LEU A 179 7.84 -7.09 -0.36
N ILE A 180 8.17 -6.02 -1.09
CA ILE A 180 8.94 -6.09 -2.34
C ILE A 180 10.29 -6.78 -2.11
N ASN A 181 11.00 -6.41 -1.04
CA ASN A 181 12.29 -7.02 -0.75
C ASN A 181 12.14 -8.51 -0.37
N CYS A 182 11.15 -8.84 0.47
CA CYS A 182 10.91 -10.22 0.90
C CYS A 182 10.59 -11.16 -0.27
N ILE A 183 9.70 -10.75 -1.18
CA ILE A 183 9.37 -11.57 -2.35
C ILE A 183 10.56 -11.67 -3.32
N ALA A 184 11.33 -10.58 -3.51
CA ALA A 184 12.52 -10.59 -4.35
C ALA A 184 13.62 -11.52 -3.82
N GLU A 185 13.83 -11.54 -2.50
CA GLU A 185 14.76 -12.47 -1.85
C GLU A 185 14.32 -13.92 -2.06
N THR A 186 13.02 -14.19 -1.91
CA THR A 186 12.45 -15.54 -2.11
C THR A 186 12.66 -16.04 -3.54
N ILE A 187 12.34 -15.20 -4.54
CA ILE A 187 12.57 -15.51 -5.97
C ILE A 187 14.07 -15.73 -6.22
N GLY A 188 14.93 -14.83 -5.73
CA GLY A 188 16.37 -14.93 -5.95
C GLY A 188 17.04 -16.14 -5.29
N VAL A 189 16.49 -16.64 -4.18
CA VAL A 189 16.95 -17.91 -3.57
C VAL A 189 16.57 -19.10 -4.45
N TRP A 190 15.36 -19.12 -4.99
CA TRP A 190 14.94 -20.18 -5.92
C TRP A 190 15.77 -20.19 -7.20
N GLU A 191 16.04 -19.04 -7.81
CA GLU A 191 16.89 -18.95 -9.02
C GLU A 191 18.30 -19.51 -8.78
N LYS A 192 18.88 -19.24 -7.60
CA LYS A 192 20.18 -19.80 -7.20
C LYS A 192 20.12 -21.31 -7.01
N PHE A 193 19.05 -21.82 -6.39
CA PHE A 193 18.84 -23.25 -6.24
C PHE A 193 18.66 -23.92 -7.61
N ALA A 194 17.81 -23.37 -8.48
CA ALA A 194 17.52 -23.90 -9.80
C ALA A 194 18.76 -23.94 -10.71
N SER A 195 19.61 -22.91 -10.67
CA SER A 195 20.83 -22.82 -11.48
C SER A 195 22.00 -23.66 -10.97
N ARG A 196 22.11 -23.86 -9.65
CA ARG A 196 23.28 -24.53 -9.04
C ARG A 196 23.02 -25.94 -8.57
N ASP A 197 21.87 -26.17 -7.95
CA ASP A 197 21.61 -27.34 -7.11
C ASP A 197 20.56 -28.28 -7.72
N ALA A 198 19.65 -27.79 -8.57
CA ALA A 198 18.63 -28.62 -9.22
C ALA A 198 19.23 -29.66 -10.18
N GLU A 199 20.30 -29.33 -10.92
CA GLU A 199 20.99 -30.29 -11.79
C GLU A 199 21.55 -31.50 -11.02
N ARG A 200 21.94 -31.30 -9.76
CA ARG A 200 22.44 -32.38 -8.91
C ARG A 200 21.36 -33.39 -8.55
N LEU A 201 20.08 -33.01 -8.60
CA LEU A 201 18.96 -33.92 -8.39
C LEU A 201 18.76 -34.84 -9.60
N ILE A 202 19.17 -34.42 -10.78
CA ILE A 202 19.05 -35.19 -12.03
C ILE A 202 20.26 -36.12 -12.22
N HIS A 203 21.41 -35.77 -11.67
CA HIS A 203 22.61 -36.57 -11.88
C HIS A 203 22.46 -37.99 -11.29
N GLY A 204 22.65 -39.02 -12.13
CA GLY A 204 22.56 -40.42 -11.73
C GLY A 204 21.14 -40.93 -11.49
N THR A 205 20.10 -40.25 -11.99
CA THR A 205 18.74 -40.82 -12.13
C THR A 205 18.59 -41.58 -13.44
N ASP A 206 17.62 -42.49 -13.49
CA ASP A 206 17.09 -43.04 -14.75
C ASP A 206 16.50 -41.91 -15.62
N ASP A 207 16.53 -42.07 -16.94
CA ASP A 207 16.08 -41.07 -17.93
C ASP A 207 14.59 -40.73 -17.73
N ASP A 208 13.76 -41.74 -17.42
CA ASP A 208 12.34 -41.54 -17.14
C ASP A 208 12.09 -40.68 -15.88
N ILE A 209 12.91 -40.88 -14.84
CA ILE A 209 12.83 -40.11 -13.58
C ILE A 209 13.37 -38.71 -13.81
N ALA A 210 14.48 -38.58 -14.55
CA ALA A 210 15.06 -37.31 -14.95
C ALA A 210 14.02 -36.43 -15.67
N GLY A 211 13.27 -37.01 -16.62
CA GLY A 211 12.20 -36.31 -17.34
C GLY A 211 11.12 -35.75 -16.40
N ARG A 212 10.67 -36.53 -15.41
CA ARG A 212 9.66 -36.08 -14.43
C ARG A 212 10.18 -35.01 -13.48
N ILE A 213 11.44 -35.13 -13.05
CA ILE A 213 12.12 -34.11 -12.23
C ILE A 213 12.21 -32.79 -13.00
N VAL A 214 12.66 -32.84 -14.26
CA VAL A 214 12.74 -31.65 -15.12
C VAL A 214 11.37 -31.01 -15.32
N SER A 215 10.33 -31.82 -15.58
CA SER A 215 8.94 -31.33 -15.67
C SER A 215 8.49 -30.64 -14.38
N THR A 216 8.77 -31.24 -13.22
CA THR A 216 8.38 -30.66 -11.92
C THR A 216 9.13 -29.35 -11.66
N CYS A 217 10.42 -29.27 -12.00
CA CYS A 217 11.18 -28.03 -11.92
C CYS A 217 10.60 -26.93 -12.82
N TRP A 218 10.09 -27.29 -14.00
CA TRP A 218 9.43 -26.35 -14.91
C TRP A 218 8.10 -25.85 -14.31
N ASP A 219 7.29 -26.73 -13.73
CA ASP A 219 6.06 -26.33 -13.04
C ASP A 219 6.35 -25.39 -11.86
N ILE A 220 7.40 -25.66 -11.08
CA ILE A 220 7.78 -24.76 -9.97
C ILE A 220 8.22 -23.41 -10.52
N ARG A 221 8.97 -23.39 -11.62
CA ARG A 221 9.37 -22.14 -12.28
C ARG A 221 8.16 -21.31 -12.70
N GLU A 222 7.13 -21.93 -13.26
CA GLU A 222 5.87 -21.22 -13.61
C GLU A 222 5.22 -20.57 -12.38
N LEU A 223 5.25 -21.23 -11.22
CA LEU A 223 4.76 -20.65 -9.96
C LEU A 223 5.60 -19.42 -9.53
N PHE A 224 6.92 -19.46 -9.73
CA PHE A 224 7.79 -18.33 -9.44
C PHE A 224 7.61 -17.18 -10.45
N ASP A 225 7.31 -17.46 -11.72
CA ASP A 225 6.95 -16.45 -12.71
C ASP A 225 5.65 -15.73 -12.30
N GLU A 226 4.68 -16.43 -11.71
CA GLU A 226 3.50 -15.82 -11.10
C GLU A 226 3.84 -14.97 -9.85
N MET A 227 4.76 -15.42 -9.00
CA MET A 227 5.27 -14.60 -7.89
C MET A 227 5.99 -13.35 -8.40
N GLU A 228 6.68 -13.41 -9.53
CA GLU A 228 7.31 -12.25 -10.17
C GLU A 228 6.26 -11.25 -10.67
N LYS A 229 5.12 -11.73 -11.19
CA LYS A 229 3.96 -10.86 -11.48
C LYS A 229 3.44 -10.18 -10.20
N ALA A 230 3.40 -10.89 -9.07
CA ALA A 230 3.01 -10.28 -7.81
C ALA A 230 4.02 -9.20 -7.35
N HIS A 231 5.32 -9.50 -7.48
CA HIS A 231 6.42 -8.57 -7.17
C HIS A 231 6.37 -7.29 -8.03
N THR A 232 6.16 -7.44 -9.34
CA THR A 232 5.98 -6.29 -10.25
C THR A 232 4.71 -5.50 -9.94
N GLY A 233 3.62 -6.17 -9.56
CA GLY A 233 2.40 -5.53 -9.06
C GLY A 233 2.64 -4.66 -7.82
N LEU A 234 3.39 -5.17 -6.82
CA LEU A 234 3.77 -4.40 -5.63
C LEU A 234 4.66 -3.19 -5.98
N LYS A 235 5.59 -3.35 -6.93
CA LYS A 235 6.41 -2.23 -7.43
C LYS A 235 5.58 -1.15 -8.11
N SER A 236 4.60 -1.54 -8.92
CA SER A 236 3.67 -0.61 -9.56
C SER A 236 2.89 0.18 -8.51
N LEU A 237 2.36 -0.52 -7.50
CA LEU A 237 1.62 0.12 -6.41
C LEU A 237 2.49 1.11 -5.62
N LYS A 238 3.76 0.77 -5.38
CA LYS A 238 4.72 1.69 -4.76
C LYS A 238 4.98 2.92 -5.65
N SER A 239 5.08 2.75 -6.96
CA SER A 239 5.25 3.88 -7.89
C SER A 239 4.02 4.80 -7.88
N GLU A 240 2.82 4.26 -7.84
CA GLU A 240 1.58 5.04 -7.73
C GLU A 240 1.57 5.86 -6.43
N LEU A 241 2.01 5.27 -5.33
CA LEU A 241 2.11 5.94 -4.05
C LEU A 241 3.15 7.08 -4.04
N GLU A 242 4.30 6.89 -4.67
CA GLU A 242 5.30 7.97 -4.79
C GLU A 242 4.80 9.10 -5.71
N ASN A 243 4.06 8.77 -6.78
CA ASN A 243 3.40 9.78 -7.60
C ASN A 243 2.39 10.60 -6.76
N PHE A 244 1.53 9.93 -5.99
CA PHE A 244 0.61 10.58 -5.07
C PHE A 244 1.33 11.47 -4.04
N LYS A 245 2.45 10.98 -3.47
CA LYS A 245 3.28 11.77 -2.55
C LYS A 245 3.80 13.05 -3.18
N THR A 246 4.27 12.99 -4.43
CA THR A 246 4.72 14.18 -5.16
C THR A 246 3.58 15.15 -5.43
N GLU A 247 2.40 14.64 -5.79
CA GLU A 247 1.19 15.46 -5.95
C GLU A 247 0.80 16.17 -4.65
N LEU A 248 0.79 15.43 -3.54
CA LEU A 248 0.52 15.97 -2.19
C LEU A 248 1.53 17.07 -1.83
N SER A 249 2.82 16.85 -2.09
CA SER A 249 3.86 17.86 -1.84
C SER A 249 3.68 19.12 -2.68
N MET A 250 3.26 18.99 -3.94
CA MET A 250 2.97 20.14 -4.80
C MET A 250 1.75 20.92 -4.29
N HIS A 251 0.72 20.22 -3.84
CA HIS A 251 -0.48 20.83 -3.28
C HIS A 251 -0.18 21.65 -2.02
N VAL A 252 0.60 21.09 -1.09
CA VAL A 252 1.03 21.80 0.12
C VAL A 252 1.86 23.05 -0.23
N ALA A 253 2.73 22.98 -1.23
CA ALA A 253 3.53 24.13 -1.68
C ALA A 253 2.66 25.25 -2.28
N VAL A 254 1.65 24.88 -3.07
CA VAL A 254 0.69 25.84 -3.66
C VAL A 254 -0.17 26.49 -2.58
N ASP A 255 -0.69 25.71 -1.63
CA ASP A 255 -1.53 26.24 -0.57
C ASP A 255 -0.76 27.11 0.43
N GLY A 256 0.51 26.77 0.74
CA GLY A 256 1.40 27.66 1.47
C GLY A 256 1.55 29.03 0.78
N SER A 257 1.68 29.03 -0.54
CA SER A 257 1.75 30.26 -1.33
C SER A 257 0.44 31.07 -1.30
N ARG A 258 -0.72 30.39 -1.37
CA ARG A 258 -2.04 31.02 -1.26
C ARG A 258 -2.31 31.60 0.13
N ALA A 259 -1.92 30.89 1.19
CA ALA A 259 -2.05 31.35 2.57
C ALA A 259 -1.23 32.63 2.79
N ILE A 260 0.00 32.72 2.24
CA ILE A 260 0.83 33.92 2.28
C ILE A 260 0.12 35.09 1.57
N ILE A 261 -0.47 34.85 0.39
CA ILE A 261 -1.20 35.88 -0.37
C ILE A 261 -2.45 36.35 0.39
N LEU A 262 -3.21 35.44 1.01
CA LEU A 262 -4.39 35.77 1.80
C LEU A 262 -4.03 36.52 3.09
N GLN A 263 -2.95 36.14 3.77
CA GLN A 263 -2.42 36.89 4.91
C GLN A 263 -2.03 38.31 4.49
N TYR A 264 -1.34 38.45 3.35
CA TYR A 264 -1.00 39.77 2.81
C TYR A 264 -2.25 40.62 2.58
N TRP A 265 -3.26 40.08 1.88
CA TRP A 265 -4.53 40.78 1.65
C TRP A 265 -5.29 41.12 2.93
N ASN A 266 -5.37 40.22 3.91
CA ASN A 266 -6.01 40.49 5.19
C ASN A 266 -5.27 41.61 5.95
N VAL A 267 -3.94 41.57 6.00
CA VAL A 267 -3.15 42.64 6.62
C VAL A 267 -3.39 43.97 5.90
N THR A 268 -3.43 43.99 4.56
CA THR A 268 -3.72 45.21 3.79
C THR A 268 -5.15 45.72 4.03
N VAL A 269 -6.15 44.85 4.08
CA VAL A 269 -7.55 45.23 4.34
C VAL A 269 -7.71 45.75 5.78
N PHE A 270 -7.12 45.08 6.77
CA PHE A 270 -7.11 45.58 8.14
C PHE A 270 -6.38 46.92 8.23
N GLN A 271 -5.26 47.12 7.55
CA GLN A 271 -4.58 48.42 7.50
C GLN A 271 -5.44 49.54 6.91
N LEU A 272 -6.36 49.23 5.99
CA LEU A 272 -7.24 50.21 5.37
C LEU A 272 -8.49 50.52 6.21
N VAL A 273 -9.04 49.52 6.90
CA VAL A 273 -10.27 49.66 7.72
C VAL A 273 -9.97 50.17 9.13
N THR A 274 -8.82 49.84 9.71
CA THR A 274 -8.47 50.22 11.10
C THR A 274 -8.44 51.74 11.32
N PRO A 275 -7.88 52.58 10.42
CA PRO A 275 -7.94 54.03 10.54
C PRO A 275 -9.36 54.59 10.57
N MET A 276 -10.26 54.02 9.75
CA MET A 276 -11.66 54.45 9.69
C MET A 276 -12.44 54.03 10.94
N ALA A 277 -12.20 52.81 11.43
CA ALA A 277 -12.79 52.33 12.68
C ALA A 277 -12.30 53.15 13.88
N LEU A 278 -11.01 53.48 13.91
CA LEU A 278 -10.41 54.29 14.97
C LEU A 278 -10.99 55.72 14.95
N ALA A 279 -11.07 56.34 13.77
CA ALA A 279 -11.72 57.65 13.60
C ALA A 279 -13.19 57.63 14.06
N GLY A 280 -13.96 56.59 13.69
CA GLY A 280 -15.33 56.41 14.12
C GLY A 280 -15.48 56.25 15.64
N SER A 281 -14.60 55.47 16.27
CA SER A 281 -14.59 55.28 17.73
C SER A 281 -14.27 56.57 18.49
N MET A 282 -13.34 57.38 17.98
CA MET A 282 -13.00 58.69 18.55
C MET A 282 -14.16 59.68 18.43
N MET A 283 -14.92 59.62 17.34
CA MET A 283 -16.15 60.43 17.22
C MET A 283 -17.23 60.02 18.21
N GLN A 284 -17.41 58.72 18.43
CA GLN A 284 -18.40 58.20 19.38
C GLN A 284 -18.04 58.56 20.83
N ALA A 285 -16.74 58.67 21.15
CA ALA A 285 -16.24 59.14 22.44
C ALA A 285 -16.44 60.65 22.69
N GLY A 286 -17.06 61.39 21.76
CA GLY A 286 -17.43 62.79 21.95
C GLY A 286 -16.32 63.81 21.67
N LEU A 287 -15.20 63.39 21.06
CA LEU A 287 -14.04 64.26 20.77
C LEU A 287 -14.22 65.20 19.56
N THR A 288 -15.46 65.42 19.09
CA THR A 288 -15.70 66.22 17.88
C THR A 288 -16.06 67.67 18.21
N TYR A 289 -15.23 68.60 17.74
CA TYR A 289 -15.56 70.03 17.73
C TYR A 289 -15.95 70.45 16.30
N GLY A 290 -17.15 71.02 16.13
CA GLY A 290 -17.61 71.56 14.84
C GLY A 290 -18.37 70.58 13.92
N ASN A 291 -18.28 70.79 12.60
CA ASN A 291 -19.01 70.00 11.61
C ASN A 291 -18.53 68.52 11.62
N LYS A 292 -19.41 67.63 12.07
CA LYS A 292 -19.12 66.21 12.30
C LYS A 292 -18.54 65.52 11.06
N VAL A 293 -19.06 65.82 9.86
CA VAL A 293 -18.61 65.18 8.62
C VAL A 293 -17.19 65.61 8.25
N ALA A 294 -16.88 66.90 8.41
CA ALA A 294 -15.54 67.42 8.13
C ALA A 294 -14.50 66.91 9.15
N CYS A 295 -14.90 66.80 10.43
CA CYS A 295 -14.05 66.28 11.50
C CYS A 295 -13.73 64.79 11.29
N PHE A 296 -14.70 63.97 10.87
CA PHE A 296 -14.48 62.58 10.48
C PHE A 296 -13.47 62.46 9.33
N ALA A 297 -13.68 63.23 8.26
CA ALA A 297 -12.82 63.22 7.09
C ALA A 297 -11.38 63.59 7.46
N LEU A 298 -11.18 64.68 8.21
CA LEU A 298 -9.86 65.11 8.67
C LEU A 298 -9.17 64.09 9.58
N MET A 299 -9.90 63.51 10.53
CA MET A 299 -9.35 62.48 11.42
C MET A 299 -8.96 61.21 10.65
N SER A 300 -9.79 60.77 9.70
CA SER A 300 -9.49 59.60 8.88
C SER A 300 -8.24 59.82 8.01
N VAL A 301 -8.08 61.01 7.43
CA VAL A 301 -6.89 61.42 6.67
C VAL A 301 -5.66 61.54 7.57
N ALA A 302 -5.79 62.13 8.76
CA ALA A 302 -4.67 62.26 9.70
C ALA A 302 -4.18 60.89 10.20
N ILE A 303 -5.10 59.99 10.59
CA ILE A 303 -4.75 58.65 11.05
C ILE A 303 -4.14 57.84 9.90
N THR A 304 -4.68 57.93 8.67
CA THR A 304 -4.07 57.25 7.51
C THR A 304 -2.65 57.75 7.23
N ILE A 305 -2.40 59.06 7.26
CA ILE A 305 -1.06 59.64 7.09
C ILE A 305 -0.11 59.15 8.19
N ILE A 306 -0.55 59.14 9.45
CA ILE A 306 0.26 58.64 10.58
C ILE A 306 0.59 57.16 10.39
N THR A 307 -0.39 56.33 10.03
CA THR A 307 -0.14 54.90 9.76
C THR A 307 0.83 54.69 8.60
N PHE A 308 0.72 55.49 7.52
CA PHE A 308 1.62 55.43 6.36
C PHE A 308 3.04 55.92 6.70
N ALA A 309 3.17 56.91 7.58
CA ALA A 309 4.46 57.46 8.01
C ALA A 309 5.21 56.55 9.00
N ILE A 310 4.49 55.77 9.82
CA ILE A 310 5.09 54.83 10.77
C ILE A 310 5.51 53.53 10.05
N GLN A 311 4.88 53.18 8.93
CA GLN A 311 5.10 51.93 8.20
C GLN A 311 6.57 51.68 7.76
N PRO A 312 7.31 52.67 7.22
CA PRO A 312 8.72 52.52 6.89
C PRO A 312 9.60 52.31 8.14
N ALA A 313 9.24 52.95 9.26
CA ALA A 313 9.98 52.82 10.52
C ALA A 313 9.76 51.45 11.17
N LEU A 314 8.53 50.93 11.16
CA LEU A 314 8.19 49.58 11.63
C LEU A 314 8.82 48.48 10.77
N THR A 315 8.79 48.62 9.44
CA THR A 315 9.44 47.65 8.54
C THR A 315 10.96 47.66 8.67
N TRP A 316 11.57 48.83 8.87
CA TRP A 316 12.99 48.95 9.21
C TRP A 316 13.32 48.32 10.58
N TYR A 317 12.48 48.53 11.58
CA TYR A 317 12.64 47.95 12.92
C TYR A 317 12.53 46.42 12.92
N HIS A 318 11.53 45.86 12.22
CA HIS A 318 11.40 44.40 12.04
C HIS A 318 12.57 43.79 11.27
N ARG A 319 13.07 44.49 10.24
CA ARG A 319 14.26 44.05 9.48
C ARG A 319 15.54 44.03 10.33
N LYS A 320 15.62 44.87 11.36
CA LYS A 320 16.78 44.96 12.26
C LYS A 320 16.68 44.04 13.48
N SER A 321 15.49 43.58 13.84
CA SER A 321 15.22 42.73 15.01
C SER A 321 15.17 41.22 14.71
N GLY A 322 15.56 40.79 13.49
CA GLY A 322 15.59 39.39 13.11
C GLY A 322 16.56 38.52 13.94
N HIS A 323 16.03 37.82 14.94
CA HIS A 323 16.44 36.45 15.24
C HIS A 323 15.85 35.51 14.18
N GLN A 324 16.65 34.51 13.82
CA GLN A 324 16.51 33.57 12.72
C GLN A 324 15.10 32.98 12.56
N VAL A 325 14.48 33.23 11.41
CA VAL A 325 13.63 32.24 10.74
C VAL A 325 14.27 32.00 9.38
N CYS A 326 14.79 30.79 9.18
CA CYS A 326 15.29 30.31 7.90
C CYS A 326 14.18 30.43 6.85
N LEU A 327 14.31 31.39 5.94
CA LEU A 327 13.64 31.37 4.66
C LEU A 327 14.31 30.28 3.79
N PRO A 328 13.56 29.39 3.13
CA PRO A 328 14.16 28.55 2.11
C PRO A 328 14.65 29.45 0.97
N MET A 329 15.84 29.10 0.49
CA MET A 329 16.56 29.77 -0.57
C MET A 329 15.67 30.16 -1.75
N LYS A 330 15.85 31.39 -2.24
CA LYS A 330 15.43 31.76 -3.59
C LYS A 330 16.05 30.75 -4.58
N PRO A 331 15.29 30.17 -5.52
CA PRO A 331 15.88 29.41 -6.59
C PRO A 331 16.79 30.35 -7.40
N LYS A 332 18.05 29.95 -7.55
CA LYS A 332 19.01 30.52 -8.49
C LYS A 332 18.34 30.52 -9.86
N LYS A 333 18.29 31.69 -10.53
CA LYS A 333 18.03 31.76 -11.97
C LYS A 333 19.07 30.87 -12.65
N LEU A 334 18.62 29.77 -13.24
CA LEU A 334 19.35 29.06 -14.27
C LEU A 334 19.13 29.90 -15.53
N ASP A 335 20.14 30.66 -15.94
CA ASP A 335 20.21 31.17 -17.30
C ASP A 335 20.48 29.95 -18.19
N MET A 336 19.41 29.36 -18.72
CA MET A 336 19.49 28.36 -19.76
C MET A 336 19.28 29.08 -21.08
N VAL A 337 20.39 29.23 -21.80
CA VAL A 337 20.44 29.53 -23.23
C VAL A 337 19.55 28.51 -23.94
N MET A 338 18.45 28.98 -24.52
CA MET A 338 17.72 28.21 -25.53
C MET A 338 18.46 28.38 -26.84
N ASP A 339 19.19 27.33 -27.22
CA ASP A 339 19.40 27.03 -28.62
C ASP A 339 18.10 26.45 -29.17
N SER A 340 17.66 27.06 -30.26
CA SER A 340 16.58 26.61 -31.12
C SER A 340 16.92 25.28 -31.79
N ASP A 341 16.04 24.28 -31.67
CA ASP A 341 15.46 23.60 -32.84
C ASP A 341 14.49 22.46 -32.43
N GLU A 342 13.60 22.18 -33.38
CA GLU A 342 12.66 21.04 -33.51
C GLU A 342 11.30 21.12 -32.80
N ALA A 343 10.35 21.63 -33.58
CA ALA A 343 8.93 21.35 -33.50
C ALA A 343 8.61 19.94 -34.01
N VAL A 344 7.94 19.11 -33.20
CA VAL A 344 7.16 17.96 -33.69
C VAL A 344 5.82 17.82 -32.96
N SER A 345 4.77 18.23 -33.68
CA SER A 345 3.40 17.69 -33.75
C SER A 345 2.95 16.67 -32.68
N MET A 346 2.11 17.13 -31.75
CA MET A 346 1.35 16.27 -30.83
C MET A 346 -0.07 16.01 -31.40
N LYS A 347 -0.24 14.87 -32.06
CA LYS A 347 -1.54 14.34 -32.48
C LYS A 347 -2.28 13.75 -31.27
N ARG A 348 -3.47 14.27 -30.96
CA ARG A 348 -4.42 13.64 -30.02
C ARG A 348 -4.96 12.35 -30.64
N SER A 349 -4.71 11.21 -29.99
CA SER A 349 -5.52 10.00 -30.16
C SER A 349 -6.30 9.72 -28.87
N GLY A 350 -7.63 9.62 -29.02
CA GLY A 350 -8.52 9.21 -27.95
C GLY A 350 -8.35 7.73 -27.64
N PHE A 351 -8.20 7.39 -26.38
CA PHE A 351 -8.29 6.03 -25.91
C PHE A 351 -9.75 5.65 -25.70
N SER A 352 -10.23 4.71 -26.51
CA SER A 352 -11.42 3.93 -26.24
C SER A 352 -11.01 2.72 -25.40
N LEU A 353 -11.80 2.43 -24.37
CA LEU A 353 -11.63 1.25 -23.52
C LEU A 353 -12.02 -0.01 -24.31
N PRO A 354 -11.24 -1.11 -24.25
CA PRO A 354 -11.69 -2.40 -24.77
C PRO A 354 -12.77 -3.01 -23.86
N PRO A 355 -13.70 -3.81 -24.40
CA PRO A 355 -14.71 -4.51 -23.61
C PRO A 355 -14.06 -5.63 -22.78
N PHE A 356 -14.49 -5.75 -21.52
CA PHE A 356 -14.10 -6.80 -20.58
C PHE A 356 -14.56 -8.19 -21.07
N PRO A 357 -13.76 -9.27 -20.90
CA PRO A 357 -14.27 -10.63 -20.95
C PRO A 357 -14.87 -11.04 -19.60
N ASP A 358 -16.13 -11.49 -19.63
CA ASP A 358 -16.83 -12.14 -18.52
C ASP A 358 -16.14 -13.47 -18.17
N PHE A 359 -15.42 -13.51 -17.04
CA PHE A 359 -15.08 -14.78 -16.40
C PHE A 359 -16.15 -15.15 -15.38
N VAL A 360 -17.06 -15.98 -15.87
CA VAL A 360 -18.16 -16.63 -15.17
C VAL A 360 -17.64 -17.54 -14.05
N TYR A 361 -18.09 -17.27 -12.82
CA TYR A 361 -18.19 -18.24 -11.73
C TYR A 361 -19.02 -19.45 -12.19
N LYS A 362 -18.38 -20.58 -12.49
CA LYS A 362 -19.05 -21.87 -12.68
C LYS A 362 -18.26 -22.99 -12.01
N ARG A 363 -18.37 -23.07 -10.69
CA ARG A 363 -18.01 -24.29 -9.95
C ARG A 363 -18.81 -24.40 -8.66
N HIS A 364 -20.12 -24.58 -8.78
CA HIS A 364 -20.97 -25.27 -7.80
C HIS A 364 -22.36 -25.48 -8.41
N SER A 365 -22.50 -26.51 -9.24
CA SER A 365 -23.76 -27.27 -9.39
C SER A 365 -23.51 -28.55 -10.18
N ARG A 366 -22.98 -29.57 -9.49
CA ARG A 366 -23.02 -30.98 -9.92
C ARG A 366 -22.96 -31.86 -8.66
N ARG A 367 -24.02 -31.85 -7.86
CA ARG A 367 -24.41 -32.97 -6.97
C ARG A 367 -25.74 -32.70 -6.27
N SER A 368 -26.80 -32.71 -7.06
CA SER A 368 -28.17 -32.87 -6.56
C SER A 368 -29.03 -33.22 -7.78
N ASP A 369 -28.92 -34.48 -8.19
CA ASP A 369 -29.93 -35.21 -8.99
C ASP A 369 -29.42 -36.65 -9.18
N ALA A 370 -29.55 -37.44 -8.12
CA ALA A 370 -29.53 -38.90 -8.18
C ALA A 370 -30.30 -39.40 -6.95
N GLY A 371 -31.62 -39.40 -7.05
CA GLY A 371 -32.48 -39.91 -6.00
C GLY A 371 -33.94 -39.51 -6.16
N MET A 372 -34.60 -39.98 -7.22
CA MET A 372 -36.02 -40.36 -7.16
C MET A 372 -36.49 -40.99 -8.48
N ASN A 373 -37.24 -42.09 -8.31
CA ASN A 373 -38.10 -42.81 -9.26
C ASN A 373 -37.38 -43.84 -10.17
N GLU A 374 -37.86 -45.07 -10.33
CA GLU A 374 -39.07 -45.77 -9.86
C GLU A 374 -38.96 -47.27 -10.25
N VAL A 375 -39.66 -48.13 -9.50
CA VAL A 375 -40.25 -49.45 -9.86
C VAL A 375 -39.33 -50.63 -10.19
#